data_AF-A0A914NWF0-F1
#
_entry.id   AF-A0A914NWF0-F1
#
_cell.length_a   1.000
_cell.length_b   1.000
_cell.length_c   1.000
_cell.angle_alpha   90.00
_cell.angle_beta   90.00
_cell.angle_gamma   90.00
#
_symmetry.space_group_name_H-M   'P 1'
#
loop_
_entity.id
_entity.type
_entity.pdbx_description
1 polymer ?
#
loop_
_entity_poly.entity_id
_entity_poly.type
_entity_poly.pdbx_seq_one_letter_code
_entity_poly.pdbx_strand_id
1 'polypeptide(L)'
;GESLGKMKREIPSRRILEFVAGGPKNYGYRHVDANTGMDERAELKIRSFPLSYATHQLLNFESMKELVLDQFNVDGIMDEALADDIFNRTGGNGNSICVQFPQIGRTRRSQLYTHLTTKQYRPYYEKGE
;
A
#
# COMPACT_ATOMS: atom_id res chain seq x y z
N GLY A 1 1.99 16.21 15.14
CA GLY A 1 2.53 17.26 16.03
C GLY A 1 3.40 18.24 15.27
N GLU A 2 3.71 19.39 15.87
CA GLU A 2 4.50 20.47 15.25
C GLU A 2 6.01 20.37 15.51
N SER A 3 6.44 19.45 16.38
CA SER A 3 7.85 19.23 16.69
C SER A 3 8.57 18.40 15.62
N LEU A 4 9.86 18.67 15.40
CA LEU A 4 10.72 17.91 14.49
C LEU A 4 10.71 16.40 14.86
N GLY A 5 10.59 15.54 13.85
CA GLY A 5 10.59 14.09 14.02
C GLY A 5 9.26 13.48 14.49
N LYS A 6 8.24 14.28 14.82
CA LYS A 6 6.90 13.76 15.10
C LYS A 6 6.17 13.43 13.80
N MET A 7 5.42 12.33 13.80
CA MET A 7 4.49 12.04 12.72
C MET A 7 3.44 13.16 12.63
N LYS A 8 3.23 13.66 11.42
CA LYS A 8 2.23 14.68 11.12
C LYS A 8 1.27 14.09 10.09
N ARG A 9 -0.02 14.34 10.29
CA ARG A 9 -1.03 14.07 9.28
C ARG A 9 -0.85 15.08 8.15
N GLU A 10 -0.36 14.62 7.00
CA GLU A 10 -0.05 15.48 5.84
C GLU A 10 -1.31 16.05 5.19
N ILE A 11 -2.43 15.30 5.24
CA ILE A 11 -3.72 15.72 4.69
C ILE A 11 -4.77 15.68 5.82
N PRO A 12 -4.86 16.73 6.66
CA PRO A 12 -5.63 16.69 7.91
C PRO A 12 -7.14 16.58 7.70
N SER A 13 -7.66 17.23 6.65
CA SER A 13 -9.10 17.29 6.36
C SER A 13 -9.59 16.13 5.51
N ARG A 14 -8.70 15.22 5.08
CA ARG A 14 -9.06 14.18 4.11
C ARG A 14 -8.71 12.78 4.58
N ARG A 15 -9.41 11.82 4.00
CA ARG A 15 -9.24 10.38 4.24
C ARG A 15 -8.90 9.71 2.91
N ILE A 16 -7.84 8.92 2.90
CA ILE A 16 -7.46 8.08 1.77
C ILE A 16 -8.46 6.92 1.68
N LEU A 17 -9.03 6.72 0.49
CA LEU A 17 -9.93 5.61 0.18
C LEU A 17 -9.20 4.46 -0.52
N GLU A 18 -8.34 4.81 -1.46
CA GLU A 18 -7.66 3.86 -2.31
C GLU A 18 -6.19 4.23 -2.43
N PHE A 19 -5.32 3.23 -2.42
CA PHE A 19 -3.88 3.40 -2.54
C PHE A 19 -3.34 2.33 -3.49
N VAL A 20 -2.58 2.77 -4.48
CA VAL A 20 -1.96 1.91 -5.50
C VAL A 20 -0.47 2.20 -5.52
N ALA A 21 0.36 1.16 -5.53
CA ALA A 21 1.81 1.30 -5.60
C ALA A 21 2.42 0.31 -6.59
N GLY A 22 3.16 0.84 -7.56
CA GLY A 22 3.99 0.04 -8.49
C GLY A 22 5.43 -0.11 -8.03
N GLY A 23 5.84 0.58 -6.95
CA GLY A 23 7.17 0.44 -6.36
C GLY A 23 7.65 1.69 -5.61
N PRO A 24 8.93 1.72 -5.20
CA PRO A 24 9.48 2.84 -4.45
C PRO A 24 9.35 4.17 -5.22
N LYS A 25 8.62 5.13 -4.62
CA LYS A 25 8.35 6.47 -5.19
C LYS A 25 7.46 6.47 -6.44
N ASN A 26 6.74 5.38 -6.71
CA ASN A 26 5.76 5.24 -7.78
C ASN A 26 4.44 4.75 -7.18
N TYR A 27 3.60 5.69 -6.75
CA TYR A 27 2.33 5.38 -6.11
C TYR A 27 1.29 6.47 -6.38
N GLY A 28 0.03 6.12 -6.23
CA GLY A 28 -1.10 7.03 -6.29
C GLY A 28 -2.07 6.75 -5.16
N TYR A 29 -2.86 7.74 -4.77
CA TYR A 29 -3.95 7.55 -3.83
C TYR A 29 -5.15 8.43 -4.15
N ARG A 30 -6.35 7.87 -3.90
CA ARG A 30 -7.62 8.60 -3.92
C ARG A 30 -8.01 8.99 -2.52
N HIS A 31 -8.54 10.19 -2.36
CA HIS A 31 -8.94 10.72 -1.08
C HIS A 31 -10.20 11.57 -1.20
N VAL A 32 -10.97 11.59 -0.11
CA VAL A 32 -12.18 12.40 0.05
C VAL A 32 -12.07 13.25 1.29
N ASP A 33 -12.92 14.28 1.39
CA ASP A 33 -13.12 14.99 2.64
C ASP A 33 -13.50 14.00 3.76
N ALA A 34 -12.81 14.08 4.89
CA ALA A 34 -12.95 13.11 5.98
C ALA A 34 -14.31 13.22 6.70
N ASN A 35 -14.96 14.38 6.66
CA ASN A 35 -16.20 14.65 7.36
C ASN A 35 -17.42 14.41 6.47
N THR A 36 -17.34 14.82 5.20
CA THR A 36 -18.49 14.74 4.28
C THR A 36 -18.46 13.51 3.39
N GLY A 37 -17.28 12.90 3.18
CA GLY A 37 -17.09 11.83 2.20
C GLY A 37 -17.20 12.30 0.74
N MET A 38 -17.27 13.61 0.51
CA MET A 38 -17.41 14.24 -0.80
C MET A 38 -16.06 14.83 -1.27
N ASP A 39 -16.03 15.43 -2.47
CA ASP A 39 -14.83 16.03 -3.10
C ASP A 39 -13.67 15.04 -3.28
N GLU A 40 -13.97 14.00 -4.04
CA GLU A 40 -13.02 12.97 -4.39
C GLU A 40 -11.92 13.50 -5.31
N ARG A 41 -10.67 13.23 -4.95
CA ARG A 41 -9.50 13.59 -5.73
C ARG A 41 -8.48 12.47 -5.74
N ALA A 42 -7.69 12.44 -6.80
CA ALA A 42 -6.57 11.52 -6.92
C ALA A 42 -5.26 12.30 -7.00
N GLU A 43 -4.24 11.80 -6.30
CA GLU A 43 -2.89 12.34 -6.32
C GLU A 43 -1.90 11.23 -6.69
N LEU A 44 -0.89 11.60 -7.49
CA LEU A 44 0.10 10.70 -8.05
C LEU A 44 1.50 11.18 -7.68
N LYS A 45 2.33 10.23 -7.28
CA LYS A 45 3.75 10.43 -7.07
C LYS A 45 4.53 9.44 -7.90
N ILE A 46 5.17 9.95 -8.95
CA ILE A 46 5.84 9.16 -9.97
C ILE A 46 7.26 9.68 -10.12
N ARG A 47 8.23 8.78 -10.03
CA ARG A 47 9.63 9.09 -10.24
C ARG A 47 9.95 9.04 -11.75
N SER A 48 10.88 9.89 -12.17
CA SER A 48 11.53 9.85 -13.50
C SER A 48 10.73 10.42 -14.67
N PHE A 49 9.53 10.97 -14.48
CA PHE A 49 8.79 11.70 -15.51
C PHE A 49 8.36 13.10 -15.03
N PRO A 50 8.41 14.13 -15.89
CA PRO A 50 7.89 15.44 -15.54
C PRO A 50 6.36 15.42 -15.47
N LEU A 51 5.79 16.03 -14.41
CA LEU A 51 4.35 16.24 -14.25
C LEU A 51 3.88 17.37 -15.18
N SER A 52 3.83 17.07 -16.48
CA SER A 52 3.17 17.93 -17.47
C SER A 52 1.69 17.58 -17.57
N TYR A 53 0.87 18.52 -18.07
CA TYR A 53 -0.55 18.27 -18.32
C TYR A 53 -0.77 17.08 -19.27
N ALA A 54 0.02 16.98 -20.35
CA ALA A 54 -0.02 15.86 -21.27
C ALA A 54 0.33 14.53 -20.57
N THR A 55 1.33 14.53 -19.70
CA THR A 55 1.72 13.35 -18.91
C THR A 55 0.60 12.94 -17.95
N HIS A 56 -0.10 13.89 -17.33
CA HIS A 56 -1.21 13.61 -16.43
C HIS A 56 -2.44 13.05 -17.17
N GLN A 57 -2.66 13.43 -18.42
CA GLN A 57 -3.72 12.83 -19.25
C GLN A 57 -3.42 11.36 -19.58
N LEU A 58 -2.15 11.05 -19.88
CA LEU A 58 -1.72 9.68 -20.21
C LEU A 58 -1.60 8.78 -18.97
N LEU A 59 -1.19 9.35 -17.84
CA LEU A 59 -0.85 8.63 -16.63
C LEU A 59 -1.64 9.22 -15.45
N ASN A 60 -2.93 8.91 -15.44
CA ASN A 60 -3.82 9.23 -14.33
C ASN A 60 -3.87 8.06 -13.32
N PHE A 61 -4.67 8.21 -12.26
CA PHE A 61 -4.78 7.20 -11.21
C PHE A 61 -5.31 5.86 -11.72
N GLU A 62 -6.31 5.88 -12.61
CA GLU A 62 -6.89 4.66 -13.17
C GLU A 62 -5.88 3.93 -14.05
N SER A 63 -5.20 4.67 -14.94
CA SER A 63 -4.14 4.10 -15.78
C SER A 63 -3.00 3.51 -14.96
N MET A 64 -2.61 4.15 -13.85
CA MET A 64 -1.61 3.57 -12.93
C MET A 64 -2.12 2.29 -12.27
N LYS A 65 -3.38 2.27 -11.85
CA LYS A 65 -4.01 1.10 -11.23
C LYS A 65 -4.03 -0.09 -12.18
N GLU A 66 -4.48 0.12 -13.42
CA GLU A 66 -4.47 -0.90 -14.47
C GLU A 66 -3.04 -1.43 -14.69
N LEU A 67 -2.05 -0.56 -14.87
CA LEU A 67 -0.66 -0.97 -15.07
C LEU A 67 -0.09 -1.79 -13.91
N VAL A 68 -0.43 -1.40 -12.67
CA VAL A 68 0.01 -2.12 -11.47
C VAL A 68 -0.68 -3.49 -11.41
N LEU A 69 -1.99 -3.53 -11.64
CA LEU A 69 -2.73 -4.78 -11.66
C LEU A 69 -2.19 -5.71 -12.75
N ASP A 70 -2.02 -5.24 -13.98
CA ASP A 70 -1.44 -6.02 -15.09
C ASP A 70 -0.05 -6.57 -14.76
N GLN A 71 0.81 -5.75 -14.15
CA GLN A 71 2.17 -6.15 -13.78
C GLN A 71 2.21 -7.26 -12.73
N PHE A 72 1.23 -7.28 -11.80
CA PHE A 72 1.12 -8.30 -10.76
C PHE A 72 0.17 -9.44 -11.14
N ASN A 73 -0.62 -9.29 -12.20
CA ASN A 73 -1.51 -10.30 -12.76
C ASN A 73 -0.76 -11.22 -13.73
N VAL A 74 0.40 -11.74 -13.28
CA VAL A 74 1.36 -12.49 -14.10
C VAL A 74 0.75 -13.76 -14.72
N ASP A 75 -0.34 -14.32 -14.17
CA ASP A 75 -0.97 -15.54 -14.71
C ASP A 75 -2.52 -15.58 -14.65
N GLY A 76 -3.22 -14.46 -14.38
CA GLY A 76 -4.70 -14.45 -14.34
C GLY A 76 -5.34 -15.21 -13.16
N ILE A 77 -4.54 -15.71 -12.21
CA ILE A 77 -4.99 -16.52 -11.04
C ILE A 77 -4.92 -15.71 -9.72
N MET A 78 -4.75 -14.38 -9.75
CA MET A 78 -4.74 -13.59 -8.50
C MET A 78 -6.15 -13.39 -7.90
N ASP A 79 -7.22 -13.51 -8.70
CA ASP A 79 -8.60 -13.50 -8.19
C ASP A 79 -8.96 -14.78 -7.42
N GLU A 80 -8.22 -15.88 -7.62
CA GLU A 80 -8.43 -17.15 -6.90
C GLU A 80 -7.45 -17.35 -5.72
N ALA A 81 -6.35 -16.58 -5.69
CA ALA A 81 -5.32 -16.64 -4.64
C ALA A 81 -5.59 -15.72 -3.44
N LEU A 82 -6.50 -14.75 -3.56
CA LEU A 82 -7.15 -14.11 -2.41
C LEU A 82 -8.21 -15.07 -1.84
N ALA A 83 -7.79 -16.27 -1.45
CA ALA A 83 -8.63 -17.16 -0.69
C ALA A 83 -9.20 -16.39 0.52
N ASP A 84 -10.50 -16.55 0.78
CA ASP A 84 -11.24 -16.02 1.94
C ASP A 84 -10.51 -16.23 3.29
N ASP A 85 -9.52 -17.12 3.33
CA ASP A 85 -8.64 -17.40 4.44
C ASP A 85 -7.61 -16.31 4.79
N ILE A 86 -7.32 -15.32 3.92
CA ILE A 86 -6.45 -14.19 4.30
C ILE A 86 -7.10 -13.31 5.37
N PHE A 87 -8.43 -13.23 5.41
CA PHE A 87 -9.18 -12.46 6.40
C PHE A 87 -9.70 -13.29 7.59
N ASN A 88 -9.65 -14.62 7.55
CA ASN A 88 -10.42 -15.47 8.48
C ASN A 88 -9.65 -16.44 9.38
N ARG A 89 -8.32 -16.45 9.43
CA ARG A 89 -7.59 -17.37 10.33
C ARG A 89 -6.78 -16.70 11.42
N THR A 90 -7.43 -16.03 12.36
CA THR A 90 -7.17 -16.24 13.81
C THR A 90 -8.25 -15.57 14.65
N GLY A 91 -8.92 -16.36 15.48
CA GLY A 91 -9.85 -15.84 16.48
C GLY A 91 -9.17 -14.83 17.40
N GLY A 92 -9.62 -13.58 17.36
CA GLY A 92 -9.15 -12.52 18.25
C GLY A 92 -9.30 -11.12 17.66
N ASN A 93 -10.49 -10.53 17.76
CA ASN A 93 -10.81 -9.09 17.81
C ASN A 93 -9.81 -8.06 17.20
N GLY A 94 -9.32 -8.26 15.98
CA GLY A 94 -8.51 -7.24 15.29
C GLY A 94 -8.20 -7.57 13.83
N ASN A 95 -8.44 -6.60 12.94
CA ASN A 95 -8.15 -6.67 11.50
C ASN A 95 -6.63 -6.66 11.23
N SER A 96 -5.90 -7.75 11.48
CA SER A 96 -4.47 -7.84 11.16
C SER A 96 -4.22 -8.35 9.74
N ILE A 97 -3.20 -7.81 9.07
CA ILE A 97 -2.76 -8.27 7.73
C ILE A 97 -1.49 -9.11 7.89
N CYS A 98 -1.48 -10.33 7.33
CA CYS A 98 -0.31 -11.21 7.30
C CYS A 98 0.36 -11.12 5.93
N VAL A 99 1.64 -10.71 5.89
CA VAL A 99 2.41 -10.62 4.65
C VAL A 99 3.54 -11.64 4.70
N GLN A 100 3.61 -12.50 3.68
CA GLN A 100 4.74 -13.39 3.46
C GLN A 100 5.86 -12.64 2.72
N PHE A 101 7.11 -12.81 3.17
CA PHE A 101 8.26 -12.20 2.51
C PHE A 101 9.50 -13.10 2.60
N PRO A 102 10.40 -13.06 1.61
CA PRO A 102 11.66 -13.80 1.67
C PRO A 102 12.58 -13.18 2.73
N GLN A 103 13.04 -14.01 3.67
CA GLN A 103 14.01 -13.64 4.70
C GLN A 103 15.30 -14.44 4.52
N ILE A 104 16.43 -13.74 4.62
CA ILE A 104 17.76 -14.37 4.58
C ILE A 104 18.08 -14.88 5.99
N GLY A 105 18.24 -16.20 6.10
CA GLY A 105 18.74 -16.89 7.29
C GLY A 105 20.20 -17.29 7.13
N ARG A 106 20.83 -17.65 8.26
CA ARG A 106 22.21 -18.16 8.28
C ARG A 106 22.27 -19.39 9.17
N THR A 107 22.90 -20.45 8.68
CA THR A 107 23.13 -21.66 9.49
C THR A 107 24.26 -21.42 10.51
N ARG A 108 24.39 -22.30 11.50
CA ARG A 108 25.53 -22.29 12.43
C ARG A 108 26.89 -22.39 11.72
N ARG A 109 26.93 -23.01 10.53
CA ARG A 109 28.13 -23.12 9.68
C ARG A 109 28.30 -21.94 8.72
N SER A 110 27.59 -20.84 8.96
CA SER A 110 27.66 -19.62 8.17
C SER A 110 27.10 -19.68 6.76
N GLN A 111 26.37 -20.73 6.39
CA GLN A 111 25.76 -20.82 5.07
C GLN A 111 24.50 -19.94 5.03
N LEU A 112 24.38 -19.10 4.01
CA LEU A 112 23.20 -18.27 3.78
C LEU A 112 22.13 -19.09 3.05
N TYR A 113 20.87 -18.88 3.42
CA TYR A 113 19.73 -19.44 2.70
C TYR A 113 18.55 -18.48 2.78
N THR A 114 17.68 -18.54 1.78
CA THR A 114 16.44 -17.76 1.75
C THR A 114 15.28 -18.66 2.16
N HIS A 115 14.41 -18.18 3.03
CA HIS A 115 13.18 -18.88 3.41
C HIS A 115 12.02 -17.87 3.46
N LEU A 116 10.80 -18.34 3.23
CA LEU A 116 9.61 -17.51 3.40
C LEU A 116 9.31 -17.37 4.89
N THR A 117 9.16 -16.13 5.34
CA THR A 117 8.75 -15.80 6.70
C THR A 117 7.46 -14.97 6.63
N THR A 118 6.70 -14.95 7.72
CA THR A 118 5.43 -14.20 7.79
C THR A 118 5.55 -13.09 8.82
N LYS A 119 5.12 -11.88 8.46
CA LYS A 119 4.98 -10.76 9.40
C LYS A 119 3.54 -10.32 9.47
N GLN A 120 3.04 -10.24 10.70
CA GLN A 120 1.70 -9.76 11.01
C GLN A 120 1.75 -8.27 11.30
N TYR A 121 0.95 -7.50 10.57
CA TYR A 121 0.75 -6.08 10.79
C TYR A 121 -0.58 -5.87 11.49
N ARG A 122 -0.56 -5.11 12.59
CA ARG A 122 -1.78 -4.66 13.26
C ARG A 122 -2.12 -3.24 12.79
N PRO A 123 -3.41 -2.95 12.56
CA PRO A 123 -3.83 -1.61 12.21
C PRO A 123 -3.64 -0.73 13.44
N TYR A 124 -2.88 0.34 13.28
CA TYR A 124 -2.56 1.27 14.36
C TYR A 124 -3.32 2.56 14.14
N TYR A 125 -4.25 2.86 15.05
CA TYR A 125 -5.14 4.02 14.98
C TYR A 125 -4.91 4.99 16.14
N GLU A 126 -3.68 5.16 16.62
CA GLU A 126 -3.47 6.20 17.63
C GLU A 126 -3.81 7.57 17.05
N LYS A 127 -4.84 8.15 17.67
CA LYS A 127 -5.27 9.53 17.51
C LYS A 127 -4.14 10.37 18.11
N GLY A 128 -3.30 10.94 17.26
CA GLY A 128 -2.24 11.83 17.72
C GLY A 128 -2.85 12.98 18.54
N GLU A 129 -2.52 13.02 19.83
CA GLU A 129 -2.63 14.21 20.67
C GLU A 129 -1.58 15.26 20.29
#